data_AF-A0A075G586-F1
#
_entry.id   AF-A0A075G586-F1
#
_cell.length_a   1.000
_cell.length_b   1.000
_cell.length_c   1.000
_cell.angle_alpha   90.00
_cell.angle_beta   90.00
_cell.angle_gamma   90.00
#
_symmetry.space_group_name_H-M   'P 1'
#
loop_
_entity.id
_entity.type
_entity.pdbx_description
1 polymer ?
#
loop_
_entity_poly.entity_id
_entity_poly.type
_entity_poly.pdbx_seq_one_letter_code
_entity_poly.pdbx_strand_id
1 'polypeptide(L)'
;MVDSKPAAKAKPAAKAKPAAKAKPAAKAKPAAKAKPAAKAKPAAKAKPAAKAKSKDKLVDKTSRPIVIDATDHIAGRLSSNVAKLLLQGNRVAVINSEKIMMSGRRRGIINEYKQFLKISSILHPKHGPFHPRRPDTIISRMIRGMLPRDKPSGKEALSRLRVYIGIPRDVKSLERIQIEKAKIRKSSALYTTMEDLSRNVGWN
;
A
#
# COMPACT_ATOMS: atom_id res chain seq x y z
N MET A 1 -18.36 -87.26 3.16
CA MET A 1 -19.76 -87.08 2.76
C MET A 1 -20.11 -85.60 2.97
N VAL A 2 -20.33 -84.79 1.93
CA VAL A 2 -20.24 -85.06 0.48
C VAL A 2 -19.56 -83.84 -0.18
N ASP A 3 -18.86 -84.07 -1.29
CA ASP A 3 -17.99 -83.12 -1.98
C ASP A 3 -18.70 -81.92 -2.64
N SER A 4 -18.03 -80.77 -2.66
CA SER A 4 -18.20 -79.73 -3.69
C SER A 4 -16.96 -78.84 -3.81
N LYS A 5 -16.46 -78.72 -5.05
CA LYS A 5 -15.19 -78.11 -5.52
C LYS A 5 -15.34 -77.94 -7.05
N PRO A 6 -14.72 -76.97 -7.79
CA PRO A 6 -13.53 -76.15 -7.50
C PRO A 6 -13.90 -74.64 -7.30
N ALA A 7 -13.24 -73.54 -7.73
CA ALA A 7 -12.15 -73.32 -8.69
C ALA A 7 -11.37 -71.98 -8.54
N ALA A 8 -10.59 -71.68 -9.59
CA ALA A 8 -9.73 -70.51 -9.83
C ALA A 8 -10.51 -69.17 -9.87
N LYS A 9 -10.04 -68.06 -9.27
CA LYS A 9 -8.80 -67.25 -9.52
C LYS A 9 -8.80 -66.47 -10.85
N ALA A 10 -8.85 -65.13 -10.76
CA ALA A 10 -8.28 -64.22 -11.76
C ALA A 10 -7.89 -62.85 -11.13
N LYS A 11 -6.84 -62.21 -11.66
CA LYS A 11 -6.26 -60.90 -11.27
C LYS A 11 -5.33 -60.45 -12.42
N PRO A 12 -4.88 -59.19 -12.48
CA PRO A 12 -5.58 -57.94 -12.80
C PRO A 12 -5.29 -57.45 -14.26
N ALA A 13 -5.85 -56.31 -14.69
CA ALA A 13 -5.49 -55.63 -15.95
C ALA A 13 -5.53 -54.08 -15.82
N ALA A 14 -4.95 -53.32 -16.76
CA ALA A 14 -4.64 -51.89 -16.56
C ALA A 14 -4.74 -51.00 -17.82
N LYS A 15 -5.01 -49.69 -17.57
CA LYS A 15 -4.73 -48.48 -18.39
C LYS A 15 -5.27 -48.37 -19.83
N ALA A 16 -6.13 -47.37 -20.07
CA ALA A 16 -6.28 -46.68 -21.37
C ALA A 16 -6.69 -45.18 -21.20
N LYS A 17 -6.64 -44.41 -22.30
CA LYS A 17 -6.85 -42.94 -22.48
C LYS A 17 -7.31 -42.72 -23.96
N PRO A 18 -7.61 -41.51 -24.50
CA PRO A 18 -8.18 -40.25 -23.98
C PRO A 18 -9.28 -39.69 -24.95
N ALA A 19 -9.34 -38.35 -25.20
CA ALA A 19 -9.91 -37.60 -26.37
C ALA A 19 -11.17 -36.71 -26.14
N ALA A 20 -11.49 -35.80 -27.09
CA ALA A 20 -12.37 -34.62 -26.86
C ALA A 20 -12.93 -33.91 -28.15
N LYS A 21 -13.89 -32.96 -27.93
CA LYS A 21 -14.46 -31.86 -28.80
C LYS A 21 -15.61 -32.15 -29.80
N ALA A 22 -16.69 -31.33 -29.72
CA ALA A 22 -17.55 -30.85 -30.84
C ALA A 22 -18.50 -29.69 -30.38
N LYS A 23 -19.01 -28.80 -31.28
CA LYS A 23 -20.01 -27.72 -30.95
C LYS A 23 -20.66 -26.97 -32.16
N PRO A 24 -22.01 -26.80 -32.20
CA PRO A 24 -22.77 -25.65 -32.76
C PRO A 24 -23.76 -25.02 -31.71
N ALA A 25 -24.60 -23.97 -31.84
CA ALA A 25 -24.92 -22.88 -32.81
C ALA A 25 -26.16 -23.01 -33.75
N ALA A 26 -27.02 -21.99 -34.05
CA ALA A 26 -27.39 -20.70 -33.40
C ALA A 26 -28.58 -19.93 -34.10
N LYS A 27 -29.27 -19.00 -33.38
CA LYS A 27 -30.11 -17.80 -33.80
C LYS A 27 -31.65 -17.90 -34.02
N ALA A 28 -32.39 -16.86 -33.54
CA ALA A 28 -33.56 -16.20 -34.17
C ALA A 28 -33.85 -14.78 -33.56
N LYS A 29 -34.42 -13.80 -34.30
CA LYS A 29 -34.89 -12.44 -33.88
C LYS A 29 -35.57 -11.69 -35.07
N PRO A 30 -36.58 -10.78 -34.94
CA PRO A 30 -36.33 -9.30 -34.93
C PRO A 30 -37.44 -8.32 -34.39
N ALA A 31 -37.13 -6.99 -34.34
CA ALA A 31 -38.01 -5.79 -34.52
C ALA A 31 -39.22 -5.47 -33.56
N ALA A 32 -39.71 -4.21 -33.34
CA ALA A 32 -39.26 -2.83 -33.69
C ALA A 32 -39.85 -1.68 -32.79
N LYS A 33 -39.34 -0.45 -33.01
CA LYS A 33 -39.44 0.90 -32.39
C LYS A 33 -40.80 1.49 -31.91
N ALA A 34 -40.76 2.38 -30.89
CA ALA A 34 -41.52 3.67 -30.80
C ALA A 34 -40.97 4.62 -29.68
N LYS A 35 -41.09 5.97 -29.82
CA LYS A 35 -40.83 7.01 -28.77
C LYS A 35 -41.21 8.44 -29.23
N PRO A 36 -41.89 9.29 -28.42
CA PRO A 36 -41.45 10.70 -28.24
C PRO A 36 -41.79 11.39 -26.88
N ALA A 37 -41.10 12.53 -26.60
CA ALA A 37 -41.48 13.79 -25.88
C ALA A 37 -42.46 13.85 -24.66
N ALA A 38 -42.45 14.86 -23.75
CA ALA A 38 -41.46 15.87 -23.27
C ALA A 38 -42.01 16.70 -22.07
N LYS A 39 -41.14 17.53 -21.42
CA LYS A 39 -41.42 18.52 -20.31
C LYS A 39 -41.71 17.88 -18.93
N ALA A 40 -41.51 18.52 -17.76
CA ALA A 40 -41.09 19.90 -17.42
C ALA A 40 -40.01 19.96 -16.30
N LYS A 41 -39.57 21.16 -15.88
CA LYS A 41 -38.48 21.38 -14.89
C LYS A 41 -38.62 22.72 -14.14
N PRO A 42 -38.56 22.70 -12.80
CA PRO A 42 -37.92 23.77 -12.00
C PRO A 42 -37.03 23.19 -10.87
N ALA A 43 -36.25 23.93 -10.06
CA ALA A 43 -35.42 25.12 -10.23
C ALA A 43 -34.89 25.54 -8.83
N ALA A 44 -33.61 25.23 -8.54
CA ALA A 44 -32.76 25.86 -7.49
C ALA A 44 -33.12 25.74 -5.99
N LYS A 45 -32.14 26.15 -5.14
CA LYS A 45 -32.06 26.14 -3.66
C LYS A 45 -31.83 24.74 -3.03
N ALA A 46 -30.96 24.54 -2.03
CA ALA A 46 -29.90 25.41 -1.49
C ALA A 46 -28.74 24.58 -0.88
N LYS A 47 -27.62 25.25 -0.51
CA LYS A 47 -26.39 24.64 0.02
C LYS A 47 -25.99 25.29 1.36
N PRO A 48 -25.95 24.55 2.49
CA PRO A 48 -25.19 24.93 3.68
C PRO A 48 -23.70 24.55 3.48
N ALA A 49 -22.73 25.46 3.62
CA ALA A 49 -22.18 25.97 4.89
C ALA A 49 -21.53 24.83 5.72
N ALA A 50 -20.22 24.57 5.72
CA ALA A 50 -19.03 25.40 5.54
C ALA A 50 -18.66 26.33 6.72
N LYS A 51 -18.25 25.73 7.84
CA LYS A 51 -17.35 26.26 8.90
C LYS A 51 -16.59 25.06 9.50
N ALA A 52 -15.37 25.18 10.02
CA ALA A 52 -14.48 26.35 10.08
C ALA A 52 -13.18 26.11 9.26
N LYS A 53 -12.71 27.14 8.56
CA LYS A 53 -11.30 27.24 8.18
C LYS A 53 -10.60 27.95 9.33
N SER A 54 -9.56 27.36 9.93
CA SER A 54 -8.60 28.12 10.71
C SER A 54 -7.88 29.09 9.77
N LYS A 55 -8.18 30.40 9.90
CA LYS A 55 -7.40 31.46 9.28
C LYS A 55 -6.12 31.62 10.11
N ASP A 56 -5.04 30.99 9.68
CA ASP A 56 -3.70 31.52 9.96
C ASP A 56 -2.86 31.51 8.67
N LYS A 57 -1.76 32.25 8.72
CA LYS A 57 -1.20 33.04 7.61
C LYS A 57 -0.92 32.28 6.31
N LEU A 58 -1.07 33.02 5.20
CA LEU A 58 -0.43 32.72 3.91
C LEU A 58 1.08 32.92 4.03
N VAL A 59 1.75 31.96 4.67
CA VAL A 59 3.20 31.76 4.54
C VAL A 59 3.46 30.97 3.26
N ASP A 60 4.52 31.28 2.52
CA ASP A 60 4.93 30.55 1.33
C ASP A 60 5.29 29.09 1.63
N LYS A 61 4.29 28.21 1.51
CA LYS A 61 4.35 26.74 1.74
C LYS A 61 5.42 26.01 0.91
N THR A 62 5.97 26.70 -0.08
CA THR A 62 7.00 26.24 -1.02
C THR A 62 8.42 26.52 -0.51
N SER A 63 8.61 27.49 0.39
CA SER A 63 9.93 27.97 0.80
C SER A 63 10.61 27.06 1.84
N ARG A 64 10.02 26.94 3.04
CA ARG A 64 10.54 26.18 4.18
C ARG A 64 9.86 24.80 4.28
N PRO A 65 10.61 23.69 4.47
CA PRO A 65 10.02 22.37 4.66
C PRO A 65 9.47 22.21 6.08
N ILE A 66 8.30 21.58 6.21
CA ILE A 66 7.78 21.13 7.51
C ILE A 66 8.62 19.92 7.97
N VAL A 67 9.32 20.05 9.09
CA VAL A 67 10.15 18.96 9.64
C VAL A 67 9.34 18.15 10.64
N ILE A 68 9.24 16.84 10.40
CA ILE A 68 8.47 15.91 11.23
C ILE A 68 9.43 14.90 11.85
N ASP A 69 9.50 14.90 13.18
CA ASP A 69 10.25 13.89 13.94
C ASP A 69 9.44 12.60 14.04
N ALA A 70 9.98 11.52 13.49
CA ALA A 70 9.32 10.24 13.38
C ALA A 70 9.58 9.27 14.54
N THR A 71 10.36 9.70 15.54
CA THR A 71 10.66 8.92 16.75
C THR A 71 9.36 8.46 17.45
N ASP A 72 9.24 7.16 17.73
CA ASP A 72 8.07 6.53 18.37
C ASP A 72 6.73 6.67 17.60
N HIS A 73 6.78 6.98 16.29
CA HIS A 73 5.58 7.05 15.44
C HIS A 73 5.28 5.73 14.75
N ILE A 74 4.01 5.35 14.68
CA ILE A 74 3.54 4.16 13.96
C ILE A 74 3.57 4.44 12.45
N ALA A 75 4.38 3.67 11.70
CA ALA A 75 4.75 3.92 10.30
C ALA A 75 3.57 4.28 9.38
N GLY A 76 2.50 3.48 9.40
CA GLY A 76 1.31 3.71 8.57
C GLY A 76 0.49 4.95 8.98
N ARG A 77 0.42 5.26 10.28
CA ARG A 77 -0.30 6.44 10.80
C ARG A 77 0.44 7.73 10.46
N LEU A 78 1.77 7.72 10.61
CA LEU A 78 2.64 8.80 10.17
C LEU A 78 2.49 9.02 8.66
N SER A 79 2.65 7.95 7.86
CA SER A 79 2.58 8.02 6.39
C SER A 79 1.26 8.62 5.88
N SER A 80 0.12 8.26 6.49
CA SER A 80 -1.19 8.78 6.09
C SER A 80 -1.34 10.28 6.36
N ASN A 81 -0.72 10.80 7.42
CA ASN A 81 -0.76 12.23 7.74
C ASN A 81 0.25 13.01 6.88
N VAL A 82 1.44 12.46 6.64
CA VAL A 82 2.43 13.02 5.70
C VAL A 82 1.84 13.12 4.29
N ALA A 83 1.18 12.07 3.78
CA ALA A 83 0.56 12.07 2.45
C ALA A 83 -0.48 13.20 2.29
N LYS A 84 -1.27 13.50 3.34
CA LYS A 84 -2.22 14.64 3.34
C LYS A 84 -1.51 15.98 3.29
N LEU A 85 -0.42 16.16 4.04
CA LEU A 85 0.38 17.40 4.02
C LEU A 85 1.03 17.64 2.65
N LEU A 86 1.52 16.58 1.98
CA LEU A 86 2.08 16.66 0.62
C LEU A 86 1.01 17.01 -0.42
N LEU A 87 -0.20 16.42 -0.32
CA LEU A 87 -1.34 16.74 -1.21
C LEU A 87 -1.91 18.15 -0.98
N GLN A 88 -1.66 18.77 0.18
CA GLN A 88 -1.94 20.18 0.44
C GLN A 88 -0.88 21.13 -0.14
N GLY A 89 0.14 20.60 -0.84
CA GLY A 89 1.20 21.36 -1.50
C GLY A 89 2.42 21.69 -0.63
N ASN A 90 2.44 21.27 0.64
CA ASN A 90 3.55 21.56 1.54
C ASN A 90 4.78 20.70 1.23
N ARG A 91 5.99 21.25 1.39
CA ARG A 91 7.23 20.46 1.45
C ARG A 91 7.38 19.83 2.82
N VAL A 92 7.76 18.55 2.88
CA VAL A 92 7.84 17.79 4.14
C VAL A 92 9.16 17.03 4.23
N ALA A 93 9.86 17.19 5.34
CA ALA A 93 11.08 16.47 5.68
C ALA A 93 10.81 15.57 6.91
N VAL A 94 10.82 14.25 6.72
CA VAL A 94 10.70 13.27 7.80
C VAL A 94 12.09 12.89 8.29
N ILE A 95 12.38 13.10 9.57
CA ILE A 95 13.67 12.77 10.21
C ILE A 95 13.53 11.57 11.17
N ASN A 96 14.66 10.96 11.54
CA ASN A 96 14.73 9.78 12.41
C ASN A 96 13.90 8.59 11.90
N SER A 97 13.91 8.33 10.58
CA SER A 97 13.08 7.27 9.96
C SER A 97 13.41 5.85 10.44
N GLU A 98 14.60 5.63 11.01
CA GLU A 98 15.03 4.41 11.68
C GLU A 98 14.28 4.14 13.00
N LYS A 99 13.82 5.19 13.70
CA LYS A 99 13.09 5.13 14.99
C LYS A 99 11.56 5.04 14.83
N ILE A 100 11.09 4.87 13.60
CA ILE A 100 9.68 4.59 13.31
C ILE A 100 9.32 3.19 13.81
N MET A 101 8.10 3.04 14.32
CA MET A 101 7.58 1.82 14.92
C MET A 101 6.62 1.08 13.99
N MET A 102 6.84 -0.22 13.83
CA MET A 102 5.91 -1.17 13.22
C MET A 102 5.17 -1.94 14.31
N SER A 103 3.84 -2.00 14.24
CA SER A 103 3.01 -2.70 15.23
C SER A 103 2.97 -4.21 14.95
N GLY A 104 3.48 -5.02 15.88
CA GLY A 104 3.46 -6.48 15.78
C GLY A 104 4.66 -7.15 16.45
N ARG A 105 4.59 -8.46 16.63
CA ARG A 105 5.70 -9.26 17.18
C ARG A 105 6.87 -9.28 16.19
N ARG A 106 8.07 -8.89 16.65
CA ARG A 106 9.34 -8.84 15.89
C ARG A 106 9.51 -9.95 14.85
N ARG A 107 9.46 -11.22 15.29
CA ARG A 107 9.65 -12.40 14.42
C ARG A 107 8.58 -12.50 13.32
N GLY A 108 7.36 -12.02 13.57
CA GLY A 108 6.29 -11.96 12.57
C GLY A 108 6.59 -10.95 11.48
N ILE A 109 6.83 -9.69 11.85
CA ILE A 109 7.13 -8.59 10.91
C ILE A 109 8.36 -8.89 10.05
N ILE A 110 9.44 -9.41 10.65
CA ILE A 110 10.65 -9.78 9.91
C ILE A 110 10.38 -10.95 8.94
N ASN A 111 9.58 -11.96 9.34
CA ASN A 111 9.25 -13.08 8.46
C ASN A 111 8.32 -12.66 7.32
N GLU A 112 7.29 -11.87 7.59
CA GLU A 112 6.38 -11.30 6.58
C GLU A 112 7.18 -10.51 5.53
N TYR A 113 8.09 -9.63 5.99
CA TYR A 113 8.97 -8.89 5.08
C TYR A 113 9.91 -9.83 4.31
N LYS A 114 10.48 -10.86 4.94
CA LYS A 114 11.30 -11.88 4.24
C LYS A 114 10.52 -12.70 3.21
N GLN A 115 9.20 -12.87 3.34
CA GLN A 115 8.37 -13.45 2.26
C GLN A 115 8.11 -12.43 1.15
N PHE A 116 7.77 -11.18 1.48
CA PHE A 116 7.62 -10.08 0.52
C PHE A 116 8.85 -9.90 -0.37
N LEU A 117 10.05 -10.06 0.21
CA LEU A 117 11.33 -9.99 -0.51
C LEU A 117 11.62 -11.13 -1.49
N LYS A 118 10.89 -12.26 -1.42
CA LYS A 118 10.97 -13.33 -2.42
C LYS A 118 10.17 -13.03 -3.68
N ILE A 119 9.28 -12.04 -3.63
CA ILE A 119 8.46 -11.63 -4.78
C ILE A 119 9.36 -10.90 -5.78
N SER A 120 9.74 -11.59 -6.85
CA SER A 120 10.55 -11.07 -7.94
C SER A 120 9.90 -11.42 -9.29
N SER A 121 10.34 -10.75 -10.36
CA SER A 121 10.01 -11.17 -11.73
C SER A 121 10.80 -12.42 -12.08
N ILE A 122 10.10 -13.48 -12.53
CA ILE A 122 10.70 -14.74 -12.99
C ILE A 122 11.58 -14.50 -14.23
N LEU A 123 11.16 -13.58 -15.11
CA LEU A 123 11.84 -13.32 -16.38
C LEU A 123 13.09 -12.45 -16.19
N HIS A 124 12.95 -11.30 -15.54
CA HIS A 124 14.01 -10.29 -15.42
C HIS A 124 13.88 -9.49 -14.12
N PRO A 125 14.71 -9.74 -13.09
CA PRO A 125 14.62 -9.04 -11.79
C PRO A 125 14.68 -7.51 -11.90
N LYS A 126 15.45 -6.97 -12.86
CA LYS A 126 15.59 -5.52 -13.12
C LYS A 126 14.27 -4.81 -13.43
N HIS A 127 13.30 -5.51 -14.00
CA HIS A 127 11.97 -4.99 -14.36
C HIS A 127 10.87 -5.48 -13.41
N GLY A 128 11.22 -6.20 -12.34
CA GLY A 128 10.30 -6.67 -11.32
C GLY A 128 9.96 -5.63 -10.25
N PRO A 129 9.16 -6.01 -9.23
CA PRO A 129 8.85 -5.12 -8.11
C PRO A 129 10.12 -4.83 -7.30
N PHE A 130 10.55 -3.56 -7.26
CA PHE A 130 11.74 -3.17 -6.49
C PHE A 130 11.49 -3.15 -4.97
N HIS A 131 12.43 -3.73 -4.22
CA HIS A 131 12.34 -3.96 -2.78
C HIS A 131 13.41 -3.17 -1.98
N PRO A 132 13.11 -1.93 -1.53
CA PRO A 132 14.02 -1.14 -0.70
C PRO A 132 14.33 -1.83 0.63
N ARG A 133 15.57 -1.65 1.12
CA ARG A 133 16.04 -2.20 2.41
C ARG A 133 16.34 -1.14 3.47
N ARG A 134 16.77 0.06 3.07
CA ARG A 134 17.05 1.19 3.98
C ARG A 134 15.74 1.78 4.51
N PRO A 135 15.65 2.19 5.79
CA PRO A 135 14.39 2.63 6.41
C PRO A 135 13.78 3.86 5.71
N ASP A 136 14.60 4.82 5.30
CA ASP A 136 14.20 6.00 4.54
C ASP A 136 13.46 5.65 3.23
N THR A 137 14.01 4.71 2.46
CA THR A 137 13.45 4.24 1.20
C THR A 137 12.22 3.35 1.37
N ILE A 138 12.10 2.61 2.49
CA ILE A 138 10.89 1.85 2.83
C ILE A 138 9.74 2.81 3.17
N ILE A 139 10.00 3.81 4.02
CA ILE A 139 8.99 4.81 4.40
C ILE A 139 8.60 5.69 3.21
N SER A 140 9.54 6.06 2.34
CA SER A 140 9.23 6.70 1.05
C SER A 140 8.36 5.80 0.15
N ARG A 141 8.61 4.48 0.08
CA ARG A 141 7.73 3.52 -0.64
C ARG A 141 6.33 3.45 -0.02
N MET A 142 6.20 3.50 1.31
CA MET A 142 4.91 3.53 2.02
C MET A 142 4.11 4.80 1.70
N ILE A 143 4.73 5.98 1.85
CA ILE A 143 4.06 7.26 1.57
C ILE A 143 3.68 7.35 0.08
N ARG A 144 4.55 6.90 -0.84
CA ARG A 144 4.23 6.79 -2.27
C ARG A 144 3.02 5.89 -2.54
N GLY A 145 2.83 4.83 -1.75
CA GLY A 145 1.64 3.96 -1.83
C GLY A 145 0.34 4.63 -1.39
N MET A 146 0.41 5.77 -0.68
CA MET A 146 -0.74 6.57 -0.23
C MET A 146 -1.00 7.80 -1.12
N LEU A 147 -0.23 7.97 -2.20
CA LEU A 147 -0.36 9.08 -3.17
C LEU A 147 -0.90 8.57 -4.52
N PRO A 148 -1.65 9.40 -5.28
CA PRO A 148 -2.25 9.00 -6.56
C PRO A 148 -1.17 8.92 -7.67
N ARG A 149 -0.47 7.78 -7.73
CA ARG A 149 0.74 7.54 -8.54
C ARG A 149 0.63 7.94 -10.02
N ASP A 150 -0.54 7.74 -10.62
CA ASP A 150 -0.74 7.90 -12.06
C ASP A 150 -0.94 9.37 -12.45
N LYS A 151 -1.42 10.20 -11.51
CA LYS A 151 -1.70 11.63 -11.73
C LYS A 151 -0.44 12.49 -11.52
N PRO A 152 -0.25 13.58 -12.29
CA PRO A 152 0.91 14.46 -12.11
C PRO A 152 0.99 15.06 -10.71
N SER A 153 -0.15 15.40 -10.10
CA SER A 153 -0.21 15.89 -8.71
C SER A 153 0.30 14.91 -7.66
N GLY A 154 0.18 13.58 -7.90
CA GLY A 154 0.76 12.57 -7.01
C GLY A 154 2.28 12.46 -7.15
N LYS A 155 2.80 12.64 -8.38
CA LYS A 155 4.25 12.68 -8.65
C LYS A 155 4.89 13.93 -8.05
N GLU A 156 4.21 15.07 -8.17
CA GLU A 156 4.62 16.35 -7.60
C GLU A 156 4.46 16.39 -6.06
N ALA A 157 3.45 15.73 -5.50
CA ALA A 157 3.37 15.50 -4.05
C ALA A 157 4.54 14.63 -3.55
N LEU A 158 5.01 13.66 -4.34
CA LEU A 158 6.17 12.84 -3.97
C LEU A 158 7.50 13.60 -4.07
N SER A 159 7.70 14.49 -5.05
CA SER A 159 8.95 15.27 -5.16
C SER A 159 9.13 16.31 -4.05
N ARG A 160 8.03 16.75 -3.41
CA ARG A 160 8.01 17.57 -2.19
C ARG A 160 8.44 16.84 -0.91
N LEU A 161 8.50 15.50 -0.92
CA LEU A 161 8.89 14.68 0.22
C LEU A 161 10.41 14.48 0.28
N ARG A 162 10.98 14.61 1.48
CA ARG A 162 12.27 14.06 1.85
C ARG A 162 12.13 13.20 3.11
N VAL A 163 12.88 12.11 3.16
CA VAL A 163 12.94 11.20 4.31
C VAL A 163 14.41 10.96 4.61
N TYR A 164 14.80 11.07 5.88
CA TYR A 164 16.18 10.99 6.33
C TYR A 164 16.36 9.95 7.43
N ILE A 165 17.55 9.38 7.49
CA ILE A 165 18.03 8.56 8.60
C ILE A 165 18.75 9.50 9.56
N GLY A 166 18.37 9.50 10.84
CA GLY A 166 18.77 10.53 11.80
C GLY A 166 18.32 11.95 11.41
N ILE A 167 19.16 12.94 11.72
CA ILE A 167 18.89 14.37 11.49
C ILE A 167 20.01 14.98 10.62
N PRO A 168 19.75 15.38 9.36
CA PRO A 168 20.74 16.05 8.52
C PRO A 168 21.01 17.49 9.00
N ARG A 169 22.18 18.04 8.66
CA ARG A 169 22.62 19.37 9.11
C ARG A 169 21.62 20.47 8.73
N ASP A 170 21.14 20.43 7.49
CA ASP A 170 20.26 21.43 6.86
C ASP A 170 18.92 21.65 7.59
N VAL A 171 18.42 20.63 8.31
CA VAL A 171 17.14 20.69 9.05
C VAL A 171 17.32 20.76 10.56
N LYS A 172 18.57 20.69 11.06
CA LYS A 172 18.87 20.67 12.51
C LYS A 172 18.41 21.95 13.21
N SER A 173 18.41 23.07 12.50
CA SER A 173 18.00 24.41 12.99
C SER A 173 16.51 24.71 12.81
N LEU A 174 15.71 23.76 12.31
CA LEU A 174 14.27 23.94 12.09
C LEU A 174 13.44 23.34 13.23
N GLU A 175 12.25 23.90 13.46
CA GLU A 175 11.27 23.38 14.41
C GLU A 175 10.82 21.96 14.01
N ARG A 176 10.78 21.05 14.99
CA ARG A 176 10.48 19.63 14.80
C ARG A 176 9.09 19.32 15.35
N ILE A 177 8.17 18.95 14.46
CA ILE A 177 6.80 18.60 14.83
C ILE A 177 6.69 17.09 15.07
N GLN A 178 6.11 16.67 16.20
CA GLN A 178 5.62 15.30 16.39
C GLN A 178 4.10 15.26 16.16
N ILE A 179 3.60 14.18 15.56
CA ILE A 179 2.17 13.97 15.29
C ILE A 179 1.60 13.01 16.33
N GLU A 180 1.03 13.54 17.41
CA GLU A 180 0.44 12.80 18.54
C GLU A 180 -0.45 11.63 18.11
N LYS A 181 -1.31 11.85 17.12
CA LYS A 181 -2.26 10.84 16.58
C LYS A 181 -1.56 9.61 15.96
N ALA A 182 -0.29 9.74 15.62
CA ALA A 182 0.55 8.67 15.07
C ALA A 182 1.51 8.05 16.08
N LYS A 183 1.73 8.65 17.26
CA LYS A 183 2.61 8.11 18.31
C LYS A 183 2.11 6.76 18.86
N ILE A 184 3.02 5.93 19.37
CA ILE A 184 2.67 4.68 20.07
C ILE A 184 1.81 4.93 21.32
N ARG A 185 1.02 3.93 21.71
CA ARG A 185 0.14 3.96 22.91
C ARG A 185 0.32 2.76 23.84
N LYS A 186 1.24 1.85 23.51
CA LYS A 186 1.59 0.66 24.29
C LYS A 186 3.10 0.66 24.50
N SER A 187 3.61 -0.17 25.42
CA SER A 187 5.04 -0.39 25.60
C SER A 187 5.75 -0.70 24.27
N SER A 188 6.96 -0.15 24.10
CA SER A 188 7.82 -0.30 22.92
C SER A 188 8.10 -1.77 22.56
N ALA A 189 8.12 -2.67 23.55
CA ALA A 189 8.32 -4.11 23.37
C ALA A 189 7.22 -4.81 22.52
N LEU A 190 6.07 -4.17 22.30
CA LEU A 190 5.01 -4.65 21.40
C LEU A 190 5.13 -4.12 19.95
N TYR A 191 6.21 -3.41 19.66
CA TYR A 191 6.54 -2.86 18.35
C TYR A 191 7.90 -3.36 17.88
N THR A 192 8.18 -3.20 16.59
CA THR A 192 9.49 -3.45 15.96
C THR A 192 9.98 -2.14 15.36
N THR A 193 11.25 -1.77 15.58
CA THR A 193 11.80 -0.55 14.98
C THR A 193 12.04 -0.75 13.48
N MET A 194 11.94 0.33 12.71
CA MET A 194 12.32 0.32 11.30
C MET A 194 13.81 -0.01 11.13
N GLU A 195 14.65 0.39 12.07
CA GLU A 195 16.07 -0.01 12.15
C GLU A 195 16.24 -1.54 12.23
N ASP A 196 15.64 -2.19 13.23
CA ASP A 196 15.77 -3.63 13.46
C ASP A 196 15.22 -4.44 12.28
N LEU A 197 14.08 -4.02 11.72
CA LEU A 197 13.54 -4.58 10.49
C LEU A 197 14.54 -4.47 9.34
N SER A 198 15.08 -3.26 9.10
CA SER A 198 15.98 -2.97 7.98
C SER A 198 17.30 -3.76 8.10
N ARG A 199 17.94 -3.78 9.28
CA ARG A 199 19.13 -4.60 9.57
C ARG A 199 18.86 -6.08 9.27
N ASN A 200 17.73 -6.63 9.73
CA ASN A 200 17.34 -8.03 9.49
C ASN A 200 17.04 -8.40 8.03
N VAL A 201 16.94 -7.41 7.13
CA VAL A 201 16.67 -7.62 5.70
C VAL A 201 17.81 -7.17 4.79
N GLY A 202 19.02 -6.98 5.33
CA GLY A 202 20.22 -6.64 4.56
C GLY A 202 20.35 -5.14 4.25
N TRP A 203 19.94 -4.29 5.20
CA TRP A 203 20.56 -2.97 5.32
C TRP A 203 21.75 -3.07 6.28
N ASN A 204 22.93 -2.90 5.69
CA ASN A 204 24.21 -2.70 6.38
C ASN A 204 24.68 -1.26 6.07
#